data_AF-A0A4Y2DEU3-F1
#
_entry.id   AF-A0A4Y2DEU3-F1
#
_cell.length_a   1.000
_cell.length_b   1.000
_cell.length_c   1.000
_cell.angle_alpha   90.00
_cell.angle_beta   90.00
_cell.angle_gamma   90.00
#
_symmetry.space_group_name_H-M   'P 1'
#
loop_
_entity.id
_entity.type
_entity.pdbx_description
1 polymer ?
#
loop_
_entity_poly.entity_id
_entity_poly.type
_entity_poly.pdbx_seq_one_letter_code
_entity_poly.pdbx_strand_id
1 'polypeptide(L)'
;KPLNLKRESAIDKIIKENSEFRELYDDYEKLRDYCSLVIIEGYADLIESSDATGKLRHLLFSRVLQIIGEHLKDTLYSPKLSTKTADTLLSSLSFNTREIVTKLRDSLSHEETLFIRSEIEKKAYFLKNIETDISRIKDLIPDILYRMRIVSVQNLMKKVKSCANIEDIQECYGPYRHSLELLPKEIDHTNTFKGDFERLEESLMCLYKNIIDKTTREKMLFEEIRHLIQKEKERLENLKHKFHAITKSVSRLKVYVSDENNSCHMISKMADAFANVPLEAPSRIIIQIGKKLDGLLKSVMPRILRSKNTDVNDILWKITAFLKFEMGSVKWIEEFRDMMCRNAKKRVRHRKLSHDLSENLLTTKLSQLKEALIHLDLKDGTAEEDFSSFESNRVLQAVTEMLVLDILGILESSRSRNPFFLDSDLPLLTGRNLRNHLAHENILIHVCLENSAAQIFVNAKNLLNAVLSMNNKEMYKVIKCDYIKLGSSIEYDLRIINNQRK
;
A
#
# COMPACT_ATOMS: atom_id res chain seq x y z
N LYS A 1 29.35 4.93 4.99
CA LYS A 1 28.30 5.92 5.35
C LYS A 1 27.23 5.85 4.27
N PRO A 2 25.94 5.71 4.59
CA PRO A 2 24.90 5.83 3.58
C PRO A 2 24.96 7.25 3.02
N LEU A 3 25.09 7.38 1.70
CA LEU A 3 24.92 8.67 1.03
C LEU A 3 23.47 9.09 1.26
N ASN A 4 23.26 10.10 2.09
CA ASN A 4 21.93 10.65 2.38
C ASN A 4 21.48 11.57 1.21
N LEU A 5 21.64 11.08 -0.01
CA LEU A 5 21.32 11.78 -1.25
C LEU A 5 19.85 11.54 -1.56
N LYS A 6 19.08 12.62 -1.75
CA LYS A 6 17.71 12.52 -2.24
C LYS A 6 17.71 11.99 -3.67
N ARG A 7 16.78 11.08 -3.97
CA ARG A 7 16.67 10.44 -5.29
C ARG A 7 16.48 11.46 -6.41
N GLU A 8 15.56 12.41 -6.24
CA GLU A 8 15.31 13.50 -7.19
C GLU A 8 16.61 14.23 -7.54
N SER A 9 17.41 14.62 -6.54
CA SER A 9 18.69 15.30 -6.76
C SER A 9 19.75 14.42 -7.44
N ALA A 10 19.68 13.09 -7.30
CA ALA A 10 20.55 12.17 -8.03
C ALA A 10 20.12 12.05 -9.50
N ILE A 11 18.81 11.91 -9.74
CA ILE A 11 18.23 11.84 -11.08
C ILE A 11 18.49 13.14 -11.85
N ASP A 12 18.28 14.30 -11.23
CA ASP A 12 18.52 15.61 -11.85
C ASP A 12 19.96 15.74 -12.34
N LYS A 13 20.93 15.22 -11.58
CA LYS A 13 22.34 15.20 -11.99
C LYS A 13 22.58 14.29 -13.18
N ILE A 14 22.03 13.07 -13.14
CA ILE A 14 22.15 12.10 -14.25
C ILE A 14 21.54 12.68 -15.53
N ILE A 15 20.32 13.24 -15.45
CA ILE A 15 19.62 13.83 -16.59
C ILE A 15 20.36 15.06 -17.12
N LYS A 16 20.97 15.88 -16.24
CA LYS A 16 21.76 17.04 -16.67
C LYS A 16 22.98 16.61 -17.50
N GLU A 17 23.59 15.49 -17.14
CA GLU A 17 24.76 14.94 -17.85
C GLU A 17 24.35 14.08 -19.06
N ASN A 18 23.15 13.48 -19.04
CA ASN A 18 22.65 12.52 -20.02
C ASN A 18 21.14 12.75 -20.25
N SER A 19 20.82 13.77 -21.04
CA SER A 19 19.43 14.22 -21.26
C SER A 19 18.52 13.16 -21.89
N GLU A 20 19.09 12.22 -22.63
CA GLU A 20 18.44 11.09 -23.27
C GLU A 20 17.74 10.14 -22.28
N PHE A 21 18.18 10.09 -21.02
CA PHE A 21 17.53 9.25 -20.00
C PHE A 21 16.30 9.89 -19.36
N ARG A 22 15.96 11.14 -19.69
CA ARG A 22 14.81 11.84 -19.08
C ARG A 22 13.51 11.06 -19.24
N GLU A 23 13.18 10.64 -20.46
CA GLU A 23 11.94 9.90 -20.73
C GLU A 23 11.91 8.57 -19.97
N LEU A 24 13.04 7.85 -19.90
CA LEU A 24 13.15 6.61 -19.15
C LEU A 24 12.87 6.80 -17.65
N TYR A 25 13.43 7.84 -17.02
CA TYR A 25 13.19 8.12 -15.61
C TYR A 25 11.75 8.58 -15.34
N ASP A 26 11.19 9.41 -16.21
CA ASP A 26 9.81 9.90 -16.11
C ASP A 26 8.80 8.74 -16.25
N ASP A 27 9.03 7.81 -17.16
CA ASP A 27 8.16 6.64 -17.36
C ASP A 27 8.33 5.60 -16.25
N TYR A 28 9.57 5.38 -15.79
CA TYR A 28 9.83 4.53 -14.64
C TYR A 28 9.14 5.04 -13.37
N GLU A 29 9.15 6.35 -13.12
CA GLU A 29 8.42 6.96 -12.00
C GLU A 29 6.91 6.67 -12.08
N LYS A 30 6.28 6.90 -13.24
CA LYS A 30 4.85 6.66 -13.44
C LYS A 30 4.47 5.21 -13.20
N LEU A 31 5.23 4.26 -13.76
CA LEU A 31 4.98 2.82 -13.62
C LEU A 31 5.10 2.39 -12.16
N ARG A 32 6.17 2.79 -11.50
CA ARG A 32 6.47 2.46 -10.11
C ARG A 32 5.41 3.04 -9.15
N ASP A 33 4.94 4.26 -9.41
CA ASP A 33 3.86 4.88 -8.65
C ASP A 33 2.54 4.10 -8.83
N TYR A 34 2.20 3.73 -10.07
CA TYR A 34 1.00 2.96 -10.38
C TYR A 34 1.03 1.59 -9.70
N CYS A 35 2.12 0.83 -9.87
CA CYS A 35 2.28 -0.48 -9.26
C CYS A 35 2.22 -0.42 -7.73
N SER A 36 2.84 0.59 -7.13
CA SER A 36 2.81 0.75 -5.67
C SER A 36 1.41 1.01 -5.14
N LEU A 37 0.61 1.82 -5.82
CA LEU A 37 -0.78 2.08 -5.44
C LEU A 37 -1.65 0.81 -5.58
N VAL A 38 -1.51 0.06 -6.69
CA VAL A 38 -2.24 -1.20 -6.90
C VAL A 38 -1.88 -2.24 -5.84
N ILE A 39 -0.61 -2.35 -5.46
CA ILE A 39 -0.19 -3.28 -4.40
C ILE A 39 -0.79 -2.86 -3.05
N ILE A 40 -0.77 -1.56 -2.72
CA ILE A 40 -1.40 -1.09 -1.48
C ILE A 40 -2.90 -1.42 -1.47
N GLU A 41 -3.62 -1.11 -2.54
CA GLU A 41 -5.06 -1.38 -2.68
C GLU A 41 -5.34 -2.88 -2.51
N GLY A 42 -4.61 -3.74 -3.23
CA GLY A 42 -4.81 -5.19 -3.18
C GLY A 42 -4.54 -5.81 -1.81
N TYR A 43 -3.60 -5.27 -1.01
CA TYR A 43 -3.42 -5.71 0.38
C TYR A 43 -4.47 -5.14 1.32
N ALA A 44 -4.92 -3.89 1.11
CA ALA A 44 -5.98 -3.29 1.91
C ALA A 44 -7.33 -4.03 1.74
N ASP A 45 -7.63 -4.49 0.52
CA ASP A 45 -8.83 -5.29 0.22
C ASP A 45 -8.93 -6.57 1.05
N LEU A 46 -7.78 -7.18 1.38
CA LEU A 46 -7.74 -8.41 2.17
C LEU A 46 -8.37 -8.27 3.55
N ILE A 47 -8.38 -7.06 4.11
CA ILE A 47 -8.95 -6.81 5.44
C ILE A 47 -10.48 -6.86 5.39
N GLU A 48 -11.07 -6.29 4.34
CA GLU A 48 -12.52 -6.22 4.15
C GLU A 48 -13.09 -7.57 3.71
N SER A 49 -12.34 -8.33 2.91
CA SER A 49 -12.76 -9.64 2.40
C SER A 49 -12.50 -10.81 3.36
N SER A 50 -11.94 -10.56 4.55
CA SER A 50 -11.44 -11.59 5.45
C SER A 50 -12.33 -11.81 6.67
N ASP A 51 -12.78 -13.05 6.84
CA ASP A 51 -13.41 -13.56 8.07
C ASP A 51 -12.41 -13.86 9.20
N ALA A 52 -11.11 -13.60 8.99
CA ALA A 52 -10.09 -13.83 10.01
C ALA A 52 -10.42 -13.06 11.31
N THR A 53 -10.34 -13.78 12.42
CA THR A 53 -10.57 -13.24 13.77
C THR A 53 -9.33 -13.38 14.65
N GLY A 54 -9.33 -12.71 15.80
CA GLY A 54 -8.29 -12.87 16.81
C GLY A 54 -6.88 -12.57 16.31
N LYS A 55 -5.95 -13.53 16.50
CA LYS A 55 -4.52 -13.36 16.21
C LYS A 55 -4.21 -13.26 14.71
N LEU A 56 -4.91 -14.03 13.87
CA LEU A 56 -4.73 -14.01 12.41
C LEU A 56 -5.06 -12.63 11.84
N ARG A 57 -6.14 -11.99 12.34
CA ARG A 57 -6.51 -10.63 11.95
C ARG A 57 -5.40 -9.61 12.31
N HIS A 58 -4.77 -9.73 13.47
CA HIS A 58 -3.65 -8.85 13.85
C HIS A 58 -2.43 -8.97 12.92
N LEU A 59 -2.09 -10.20 12.53
CA LEU A 59 -0.98 -10.46 11.61
C LEU A 59 -1.27 -9.87 10.23
N LEU A 60 -2.52 -10.01 9.75
CA LEU A 60 -2.97 -9.39 8.52
C LEU A 60 -2.84 -7.86 8.57
N PHE A 61 -3.38 -7.21 9.60
CA PHE A 61 -3.25 -5.75 9.77
C PHE A 61 -1.78 -5.29 9.80
N SER A 62 -0.93 -6.03 10.52
CA SER A 62 0.50 -5.72 10.60
C SER A 62 1.17 -5.81 9.23
N ARG A 63 0.81 -6.82 8.44
CA ARG A 63 1.33 -6.97 7.08
C ARG A 63 0.88 -5.82 6.18
N VAL A 64 -0.40 -5.50 6.18
CA VAL A 64 -0.96 -4.43 5.34
C VAL A 64 -0.33 -3.08 5.68
N LEU A 65 -0.20 -2.74 6.97
CA LEU A 65 0.45 -1.51 7.41
C LEU A 65 1.93 -1.44 7.03
N GLN A 66 2.63 -2.58 7.08
CA GLN A 66 4.03 -2.66 6.65
C GLN A 66 4.15 -2.44 5.14
N ILE A 67 3.26 -3.03 4.33
CA ILE A 67 3.20 -2.83 2.87
C ILE A 67 2.91 -1.37 2.54
N ILE A 68 1.84 -0.78 3.10
CA ILE A 68 1.53 0.67 2.94
C ILE A 68 2.76 1.52 3.24
N GLY A 69 3.44 1.20 4.34
CA GLY A 69 4.63 1.89 4.77
C GLY A 69 5.81 1.81 3.82
N GLU A 70 6.14 0.61 3.31
CA GLU A 70 7.25 0.43 2.37
C GLU A 70 6.92 1.05 1.02
N HIS A 71 5.69 0.97 0.53
CA HIS A 71 5.31 1.54 -0.77
C HIS A 71 5.23 3.07 -0.77
N LEU A 72 5.11 3.72 0.38
CA LEU A 72 5.21 5.18 0.50
C LEU A 72 6.66 5.73 0.45
N LYS A 73 7.66 4.85 0.31
CA LYS A 73 9.08 5.20 0.39
C LYS A 73 9.63 5.66 -0.95
N ASP A 74 10.33 6.79 -0.95
CA ASP A 74 11.10 7.28 -2.10
C ASP A 74 12.57 7.40 -1.74
N THR A 75 13.28 6.27 -1.69
CA THR A 75 14.74 6.27 -1.45
C THR A 75 15.49 5.97 -2.73
N LEU A 76 16.79 6.31 -2.75
CA LEU A 76 17.64 6.02 -3.89
C LEU A 76 17.66 4.52 -4.23
N TYR A 77 17.71 3.66 -3.21
CA TYR A 77 17.88 2.20 -3.34
C TYR A 77 16.59 1.39 -3.27
N SER A 78 15.53 1.91 -2.63
CA SER A 78 14.18 1.34 -2.67
C SER A 78 13.21 2.47 -3.06
N PRO A 79 13.17 2.79 -4.36
CA PRO A 79 12.18 3.70 -4.92
C PRO A 79 10.82 2.99 -5.04
N LYS A 80 9.77 3.50 -4.39
CA LYS A 80 8.37 3.05 -4.55
C LYS A 80 7.50 4.23 -4.96
N LEU A 81 6.65 4.83 -4.13
CA LEU A 81 5.92 6.03 -4.55
C LEU A 81 6.82 7.26 -4.64
N SER A 82 6.65 8.08 -5.68
CA SER A 82 7.27 9.39 -5.78
C SER A 82 6.80 10.28 -4.63
N THR A 83 7.65 11.24 -4.25
CA THR A 83 7.29 12.22 -3.22
C THR A 83 5.97 12.92 -3.56
N LYS A 84 5.72 13.25 -4.84
CA LYS A 84 4.49 13.89 -5.32
C LYS A 84 3.24 13.01 -5.17
N THR A 85 3.31 11.75 -5.58
CA THR A 85 2.15 10.84 -5.50
C THR A 85 1.88 10.44 -4.06
N ALA A 86 2.92 10.17 -3.28
CA ALA A 86 2.79 9.97 -1.84
C ALA A 86 2.21 11.20 -1.15
N ASP A 87 2.62 12.42 -1.51
CA ASP A 87 2.02 13.64 -0.95
C ASP A 87 0.57 13.80 -1.38
N THR A 88 0.21 13.40 -2.59
CA THR A 88 -1.19 13.43 -3.05
C THR A 88 -2.05 12.49 -2.20
N LEU A 89 -1.63 11.23 -2.05
CA LEU A 89 -2.30 10.23 -1.22
C LEU A 89 -2.42 10.67 0.25
N LEU A 90 -1.36 11.26 0.80
CA LEU A 90 -1.31 11.64 2.21
C LEU A 90 -1.85 13.04 2.50
N SER A 91 -1.98 13.93 1.52
CA SER A 91 -2.48 15.31 1.72
C SER A 91 -3.97 15.37 2.03
N SER A 92 -4.71 14.32 1.71
CA SER A 92 -6.10 14.12 2.14
C SER A 92 -6.19 13.57 3.58
N LEU A 93 -5.04 13.26 4.19
CA LEU A 93 -4.89 12.72 5.55
C LEU A 93 -4.26 13.78 6.49
N SER A 94 -4.06 13.45 7.77
CA SER A 94 -3.50 14.37 8.76
C SER A 94 -2.05 14.81 8.41
N PHE A 95 -1.65 16.02 8.82
CA PHE A 95 -0.36 16.66 8.50
C PHE A 95 0.89 15.82 8.85
N ASN A 96 0.76 14.83 9.74
CA ASN A 96 1.88 13.99 10.19
C ASN A 96 1.86 12.58 9.59
N THR A 97 0.86 12.22 8.78
CA THR A 97 0.63 10.83 8.33
C THR A 97 1.88 10.18 7.71
N ARG A 98 2.64 10.92 6.89
CA ARG A 98 3.87 10.40 6.27
C ARG A 98 4.89 9.94 7.30
N GLU A 99 5.18 10.77 8.29
CA GLU A 99 6.14 10.45 9.36
C GLU A 99 5.65 9.27 10.20
N ILE A 100 4.34 9.22 10.41
CA ILE A 100 3.67 8.19 11.22
C ILE A 100 3.79 6.83 10.56
N VAL A 101 3.40 6.75 9.30
CA VAL A 101 3.46 5.53 8.50
C VAL A 101 4.91 5.09 8.28
N THR A 102 5.84 6.02 8.09
CA THR A 102 7.29 5.72 7.98
C THR A 102 7.83 5.07 9.27
N LYS A 103 7.57 5.66 10.43
CA LYS A 103 8.01 5.11 11.72
C LYS A 103 7.34 3.77 12.03
N LEU A 104 6.08 3.63 11.63
CA LEU A 104 5.34 2.39 11.79
C LEU A 104 5.93 1.28 10.93
N ARG A 105 6.18 1.53 9.64
CA ARG A 105 6.91 0.62 8.75
C ARG A 105 8.21 0.14 9.36
N ASP A 106 9.07 1.06 9.81
CA ASP A 106 10.36 0.69 10.40
C ASP A 106 10.15 -0.23 11.60
N SER A 107 9.12 0.05 12.39
CA SER A 107 8.73 -0.78 13.54
C SER A 107 8.09 -2.13 13.15
N LEU A 108 7.59 -2.28 11.92
CA LEU A 108 7.01 -3.52 11.43
C LEU A 108 8.00 -4.37 10.63
N SER A 109 9.01 -3.74 10.03
CA SER A 109 10.04 -4.40 9.23
C SER A 109 11.25 -4.85 10.06
N HIS A 110 11.56 -4.21 11.19
CA HIS A 110 12.75 -4.50 11.98
C HIS A 110 12.48 -5.35 13.23
N GLU A 111 13.47 -6.15 13.63
CA GLU A 111 13.32 -7.11 14.72
C GLU A 111 13.37 -6.46 16.11
N GLU A 112 14.02 -5.30 16.25
CA GLU A 112 14.12 -4.52 17.50
C GLU A 112 12.74 -4.25 18.15
N THR A 113 11.70 -4.19 17.32
CA THR A 113 10.31 -3.90 17.66
C THR A 113 9.40 -5.13 17.64
N LEU A 114 9.90 -6.33 17.32
CA LEU A 114 9.11 -7.57 17.21
C LEU A 114 8.37 -7.94 18.48
N PHE A 115 9.02 -7.83 19.63
CA PHE A 115 8.36 -8.00 20.93
C PHE A 115 7.24 -6.99 21.18
N ILE A 116 7.43 -5.75 20.71
CA ILE A 116 6.43 -4.69 20.87
C ILE A 116 5.22 -5.01 20.00
N ARG A 117 5.42 -5.55 18.80
CA ARG A 117 4.35 -6.06 17.94
C ARG A 117 3.56 -7.15 18.66
N SER A 118 4.25 -8.15 19.21
CA SER A 118 3.60 -9.25 19.96
C SER A 118 2.86 -8.80 21.24
N GLU A 119 3.28 -7.70 21.87
CA GLU A 119 2.54 -7.10 22.97
C GLU A 119 1.29 -6.33 22.53
N ILE A 120 1.30 -5.74 21.32
CA ILE A 120 0.14 -5.04 20.78
C ILE A 120 -0.87 -6.00 20.14
N GLU A 121 -0.41 -7.12 19.58
CA GLU A 121 -1.27 -8.24 19.14
C GLU A 121 -2.23 -8.73 20.25
N LYS A 122 -1.96 -8.42 21.52
CA LYS A 122 -2.82 -8.77 22.66
C LYS A 122 -3.97 -7.76 22.91
N LYS A 123 -4.04 -6.64 22.17
CA LYS A 123 -5.00 -5.54 22.42
C LYS A 123 -6.09 -5.45 21.34
N ALA A 124 -7.18 -6.20 21.56
CA ALA A 124 -8.28 -6.34 20.59
C ALA A 124 -9.02 -5.04 20.20
N TYR A 125 -9.23 -4.10 21.13
CA TYR A 125 -9.97 -2.84 20.85
C TYR A 125 -9.29 -1.95 19.80
N PHE A 126 -8.00 -2.17 19.58
CA PHE A 126 -7.16 -1.35 18.73
C PHE A 126 -7.37 -1.67 17.23
N LEU A 127 -7.71 -2.93 16.92
CA LEU A 127 -7.84 -3.42 15.56
C LEU A 127 -8.99 -2.80 14.78
N LYS A 128 -10.17 -2.70 15.41
CA LYS A 128 -11.39 -2.19 14.76
C LYS A 128 -11.17 -0.79 14.18
N ASN A 129 -10.31 -0.01 14.81
CA ASN A 129 -10.11 1.37 14.44
C ASN A 129 -8.97 1.57 13.42
N ILE A 130 -7.95 0.68 13.42
CA ILE A 130 -6.94 0.64 12.34
C ILE A 130 -7.61 0.30 11.00
N GLU A 131 -8.56 -0.63 11.01
CA GLU A 131 -9.32 -1.03 9.83
C GLU A 131 -9.92 0.17 9.11
N THR A 132 -10.57 1.06 9.87
CA THR A 132 -11.15 2.28 9.32
C THR A 132 -10.09 3.20 8.70
N ASP A 133 -8.91 3.31 9.31
CA ASP A 133 -7.82 4.12 8.76
C ASP A 133 -7.22 3.50 7.48
N ILE A 134 -7.15 2.17 7.39
CA ILE A 134 -6.68 1.48 6.18
C ILE A 134 -7.70 1.62 5.04
N SER A 135 -8.99 1.39 5.30
CA SER A 135 -10.05 1.60 4.30
C SER A 135 -10.04 3.02 3.75
N ARG A 136 -9.72 4.04 4.57
CA ARG A 136 -9.56 5.43 4.07
C ARG A 136 -8.37 5.60 3.13
N ILE A 137 -7.22 5.01 3.45
CA ILE A 137 -6.06 5.05 2.55
C ILE A 137 -6.42 4.38 1.23
N LYS A 138 -7.11 3.22 1.31
CA LYS A 138 -7.63 2.50 0.14
C LYS A 138 -8.59 3.37 -0.69
N ASP A 139 -9.58 4.01 -0.07
CA ASP A 139 -10.59 4.83 -0.77
C ASP A 139 -10.00 6.02 -1.56
N LEU A 140 -8.80 6.47 -1.21
CA LEU A 140 -8.09 7.53 -1.92
C LEU A 140 -7.34 7.04 -3.17
N ILE A 141 -6.99 5.76 -3.24
CA ILE A 141 -6.16 5.18 -4.31
C ILE A 141 -6.86 5.23 -5.67
N PRO A 142 -8.16 4.86 -5.80
CA PRO A 142 -8.85 4.89 -7.09
C PRO A 142 -8.83 6.26 -7.79
N ASP A 143 -9.02 7.37 -7.07
CA ASP A 143 -8.96 8.73 -7.68
C ASP A 143 -7.58 9.02 -8.29
N ILE A 144 -6.52 8.62 -7.59
CA ILE A 144 -5.14 8.82 -8.05
C ILE A 144 -4.88 7.93 -9.26
N LEU A 145 -5.25 6.64 -9.20
CA LEU A 145 -5.11 5.70 -10.31
C LEU A 145 -5.88 6.16 -11.54
N TYR A 146 -7.10 6.69 -11.38
CA TYR A 146 -7.86 7.25 -12.50
C TYR A 146 -7.16 8.41 -13.16
N ARG A 147 -6.61 9.34 -12.39
CA ARG A 147 -5.85 10.47 -12.96
C ARG A 147 -4.63 9.99 -13.72
N MET A 148 -3.89 9.03 -13.17
CA MET A 148 -2.74 8.43 -13.84
C MET A 148 -3.15 7.77 -15.16
N ARG A 149 -4.26 7.02 -15.16
CA ARG A 149 -4.82 6.41 -16.38
C ARG A 149 -5.25 7.45 -17.41
N ILE A 150 -5.93 8.52 -17.02
CA ILE A 150 -6.26 9.62 -17.94
C ILE A 150 -5.00 10.18 -18.58
N VAL A 151 -3.99 10.51 -17.78
CA VAL A 151 -2.73 11.07 -18.28
C VAL A 151 -2.02 10.10 -19.23
N SER A 152 -2.01 8.80 -18.92
CA SER A 152 -1.46 7.77 -19.82
C SER A 152 -2.22 7.70 -21.14
N VAL A 153 -3.56 7.73 -21.11
CA VAL A 153 -4.38 7.77 -22.32
C VAL A 153 -4.11 9.06 -23.11
N GLN A 154 -4.02 10.22 -22.46
CA GLN A 154 -3.69 11.49 -23.12
C GLN A 154 -2.33 11.44 -23.82
N ASN A 155 -1.33 10.84 -23.18
CA ASN A 155 0.00 10.67 -23.76
C ASN A 155 -0.06 9.73 -24.98
N LEU A 156 -0.82 8.64 -24.89
CA LEU A 156 -1.06 7.76 -26.04
C LEU A 156 -1.76 8.52 -27.18
N MET A 157 -2.78 9.33 -26.88
CA MET A 157 -3.48 10.14 -27.88
C MET A 157 -2.56 11.18 -28.53
N LYS A 158 -1.63 11.78 -27.78
CA LYS A 158 -0.59 12.66 -28.35
C LYS A 158 0.31 11.90 -29.33
N LYS A 159 0.70 10.66 -29.00
CA LYS A 159 1.49 9.80 -29.90
C LYS A 159 0.69 9.45 -31.16
N VAL A 160 -0.56 9.03 -31.02
CA VAL A 160 -1.46 8.74 -32.15
C VAL A 160 -1.65 9.96 -33.04
N LYS A 161 -1.79 11.16 -32.47
CA LYS A 161 -1.88 12.43 -33.22
C LYS A 161 -0.63 12.70 -34.07
N SER A 162 0.55 12.26 -33.63
CA SER A 162 1.82 12.48 -34.34
C SER A 162 2.14 11.42 -35.40
N CYS A 163 1.34 10.35 -35.50
CA CYS A 163 1.52 9.31 -36.50
C CYS A 163 1.23 9.83 -37.92
N ALA A 164 2.00 9.38 -38.92
CA ALA A 164 1.86 9.85 -40.29
C ALA A 164 0.89 9.01 -41.12
N ASN A 165 0.78 7.72 -40.80
CA ASN A 165 -0.04 6.75 -41.52
C ASN A 165 -0.82 5.84 -40.53
N ILE A 166 -1.59 4.88 -41.04
CA ILE A 166 -2.43 4.01 -40.19
C ILE A 166 -1.61 2.89 -39.54
N GLU A 167 -0.53 2.47 -40.20
CA GLU A 167 0.41 1.46 -39.72
C GLU A 167 1.12 1.94 -38.44
N ASP A 168 1.61 3.19 -38.43
CA ASP A 168 2.21 3.85 -37.27
C ASP A 168 1.22 3.91 -36.09
N ILE A 169 -0.06 4.16 -36.39
CA ILE A 169 -1.13 4.19 -35.38
C ILE A 169 -1.35 2.78 -34.82
N GLN A 170 -1.39 1.75 -35.67
CA GLN A 170 -1.55 0.37 -35.25
C GLN A 170 -0.35 -0.11 -34.41
N GLU A 171 0.87 0.29 -34.76
CA GLU A 171 2.06 0.00 -33.97
C GLU A 171 2.02 0.71 -32.59
N CYS A 172 1.60 1.98 -32.56
CA CYS A 172 1.50 2.74 -31.31
C CYS A 172 0.33 2.28 -30.41
N TYR A 173 -0.83 1.95 -31.00
CA TYR A 173 -2.07 1.63 -30.27
C TYR A 173 -2.22 0.14 -29.97
N GLY A 174 -1.79 -0.72 -30.88
CA GLY A 174 -1.96 -2.18 -30.85
C GLY A 174 -1.56 -2.83 -29.53
N PRO A 175 -0.36 -2.56 -28.98
CA PRO A 175 0.10 -3.13 -27.71
C PRO A 175 -0.82 -2.82 -26.51
N TYR A 176 -1.55 -1.71 -26.57
CA TYR A 176 -2.41 -1.24 -25.47
C TYR A 176 -3.88 -1.58 -25.66
N ARG A 177 -4.25 -2.16 -26.81
CA ARG A 177 -5.65 -2.41 -27.20
C ARG A 177 -6.43 -3.15 -26.12
N HIS A 178 -5.87 -4.24 -25.57
CA HIS A 178 -6.56 -5.02 -24.54
C HIS A 178 -6.75 -4.23 -23.23
N SER A 179 -5.72 -3.54 -22.75
CA SER A 179 -5.82 -2.73 -21.53
C SER A 179 -6.85 -1.61 -21.66
N LEU A 180 -6.92 -1.00 -22.85
CA LEU A 180 -7.89 0.04 -23.19
C LEU A 180 -9.34 -0.47 -23.25
N GLU A 181 -9.54 -1.75 -23.52
CA GLU A 181 -10.87 -2.38 -23.55
C GLU A 181 -11.44 -2.69 -22.15
N LEU A 182 -10.58 -2.75 -21.14
CA LEU A 182 -10.98 -3.00 -19.75
C LEU A 182 -11.37 -1.72 -19.00
N LEU A 183 -10.88 -0.55 -19.46
CA LEU A 183 -11.17 0.76 -18.87
C LEU A 183 -12.66 1.09 -18.59
N PRO A 184 -13.63 0.73 -19.47
CA PRO A 184 -15.06 0.99 -19.20
C PRO A 184 -15.65 0.17 -18.05
N LYS A 185 -15.14 -1.05 -17.80
CA LYS A 185 -15.70 -1.97 -16.80
C LYS A 185 -15.30 -1.60 -15.36
N GLU A 186 -14.28 -0.77 -15.19
CA GLU A 186 -13.75 -0.38 -13.89
C GLU A 186 -14.50 0.83 -13.26
N ILE A 187 -15.39 1.49 -14.01
CA ILE A 187 -15.99 2.79 -13.65
C ILE A 187 -17.04 2.69 -12.52
N ASP A 188 -17.69 1.55 -12.36
CA ASP A 188 -18.86 1.41 -11.46
C ASP A 188 -18.50 1.26 -9.97
N HIS A 189 -17.21 1.16 -9.61
CA HIS A 189 -16.79 0.85 -8.24
C HIS A 189 -16.38 2.06 -7.37
N THR A 190 -16.66 3.31 -7.78
CA THR A 190 -16.12 4.49 -7.06
C THR A 190 -17.17 5.47 -6.58
N ASN A 191 -17.67 5.26 -5.36
CA ASN A 191 -18.64 6.16 -4.71
C ASN A 191 -18.27 6.58 -3.27
N THR A 192 -17.12 6.17 -2.72
CA THR A 192 -16.90 6.27 -1.27
C THR A 192 -16.78 7.71 -0.74
N PHE A 193 -16.17 8.64 -1.48
CA PHE A 193 -15.98 10.03 -1.01
C PHE A 193 -17.25 10.89 -0.94
N LYS A 194 -18.33 10.46 -1.58
CA LYS A 194 -19.59 11.25 -1.63
C LYS A 194 -20.29 11.26 -0.27
N GLY A 195 -20.24 10.14 0.46
CA GLY A 195 -20.94 9.96 1.74
C GLY A 195 -20.40 10.83 2.88
N ASP A 196 -19.08 11.03 2.97
CA ASP A 196 -18.48 11.82 4.07
C ASP A 196 -18.84 13.31 3.99
N PHE A 197 -18.90 13.87 2.78
CA PHE A 197 -19.33 15.24 2.57
C PHE A 197 -20.83 15.43 2.86
N GLU A 198 -21.66 14.44 2.55
CA GLU A 198 -23.09 14.43 2.88
C GLU A 198 -23.29 14.37 4.41
N ARG A 199 -22.60 13.46 5.11
CA ARG A 199 -22.63 13.35 6.58
C ARG A 199 -22.14 14.63 7.28
N LEU A 200 -21.08 15.25 6.75
CA LEU A 200 -20.59 16.53 7.26
C LEU A 200 -21.64 17.63 7.08
N GLU A 201 -22.25 17.71 5.91
CA GLU A 201 -23.26 18.70 5.57
C GLU A 201 -24.51 18.56 6.45
N GLU A 202 -24.99 17.33 6.67
CA GLU A 202 -26.08 17.04 7.62
C GLU A 202 -25.75 17.49 9.04
N SER A 203 -24.54 17.17 9.52
CA SER A 203 -24.09 17.55 10.85
C SER A 203 -23.96 19.07 11.02
N LEU A 204 -23.41 19.75 10.00
CA LEU A 204 -23.31 21.21 9.95
C LEU A 204 -24.69 21.88 9.91
N MET A 205 -25.64 21.31 9.18
CA MET A 205 -27.02 21.78 9.14
C MET A 205 -27.71 21.65 10.50
N CYS A 206 -27.48 20.54 11.18
CA CYS A 206 -27.97 20.33 12.53
C CYS A 206 -27.38 21.37 13.50
N LEU A 207 -26.06 21.59 13.44
CA LEU A 207 -25.39 22.61 14.26
C LEU A 207 -25.94 24.01 13.95
N TYR A 208 -26.10 24.34 12.67
CA TYR A 208 -26.65 25.62 12.24
C TYR A 208 -28.06 25.84 12.80
N LYS A 209 -28.95 24.85 12.75
CA LYS A 209 -30.32 25.00 13.28
C LYS A 209 -30.35 25.24 14.79
N ASN A 210 -29.46 24.60 15.54
CA ASN A 210 -29.49 24.63 17.01
C ASN A 210 -28.73 25.81 17.65
N ILE A 211 -27.91 26.56 16.89
CA ILE A 211 -27.30 27.81 17.39
C ILE A 211 -28.30 28.96 17.16
N ILE A 212 -28.90 29.51 18.21
CA ILE A 212 -29.91 30.58 18.09
C ILE A 212 -29.24 31.91 17.65
N ASP A 213 -28.25 32.38 18.41
CA ASP A 213 -27.60 33.68 18.17
C ASP A 213 -26.26 33.56 17.42
N LYS A 214 -26.33 33.32 16.12
CA LYS A 214 -25.14 33.24 15.26
C LYS A 214 -24.58 34.63 15.00
N THR A 215 -23.29 34.81 15.26
CA THR A 215 -22.55 36.00 14.84
C THR A 215 -22.44 36.06 13.31
N THR A 216 -22.22 37.26 12.76
CA THR A 216 -21.94 37.43 11.32
C THR A 216 -20.75 36.57 10.88
N ARG A 217 -19.72 36.46 11.71
CA ARG A 217 -18.55 35.61 11.45
C ARG A 217 -18.91 34.14 11.33
N GLU A 218 -19.77 33.62 12.19
CA GLU A 218 -20.20 32.21 12.14
C GLU A 218 -21.07 31.93 10.92
N LYS A 219 -21.98 32.84 10.57
CA LYS A 219 -22.77 32.73 9.34
C LYS A 219 -21.87 32.66 8.11
N MET A 220 -20.84 33.52 8.04
CA MET A 220 -19.84 33.47 6.97
C MET A 220 -19.06 32.14 6.96
N LEU A 221 -18.63 31.64 8.12
CA LEU A 221 -17.90 30.36 8.21
C LEU A 221 -18.76 29.18 7.72
N PHE A 222 -20.04 29.11 8.11
CA PHE A 222 -20.94 28.06 7.60
C PHE A 222 -21.07 28.11 6.07
N GLU A 223 -21.23 29.30 5.50
CA GLU A 223 -21.37 29.48 4.05
C GLU A 223 -20.07 29.13 3.32
N GLU A 224 -18.92 29.56 3.84
CA GLU A 224 -17.60 29.19 3.31
C GLU A 224 -17.38 27.68 3.33
N ILE A 225 -17.75 26.99 4.42
CA ILE A 225 -17.63 25.53 4.50
C ILE A 225 -18.55 24.85 3.49
N ARG A 226 -19.82 25.29 3.37
CA ARG A 226 -20.76 24.71 2.40
C ARG A 226 -20.27 24.91 0.97
N HIS A 227 -19.77 26.09 0.64
CA HIS A 227 -19.20 26.38 -0.67
C HIS A 227 -18.01 25.46 -0.99
N LEU A 228 -17.12 25.22 -0.02
CA LEU A 228 -16.00 24.29 -0.18
C LEU A 228 -16.47 22.85 -0.41
N ILE A 229 -17.48 22.38 0.34
CA ILE A 229 -18.08 21.04 0.17
C ILE A 229 -18.67 20.90 -1.24
N GLN A 230 -19.47 21.86 -1.67
CA GLN A 230 -20.11 21.83 -2.99
C GLN A 230 -19.08 21.83 -4.12
N LYS A 231 -18.05 22.67 -4.00
CA LYS A 231 -16.94 22.72 -4.96
C LYS A 231 -16.24 21.36 -5.11
N GLU A 232 -16.03 20.63 -4.02
CA GLU A 232 -15.40 19.31 -4.08
C GLU A 232 -16.32 18.24 -4.70
N LYS A 233 -17.62 18.28 -4.39
CA LYS A 233 -18.63 17.40 -5.02
C LYS A 233 -18.66 17.60 -6.55
N GLU A 234 -18.70 18.86 -7.00
CA GLU A 234 -18.65 19.21 -8.43
C GLU A 234 -17.35 18.77 -9.10
N ARG A 235 -16.22 18.96 -8.42
CA ARG A 235 -14.89 18.54 -8.89
C ARG A 235 -14.83 17.02 -9.15
N LEU A 236 -15.37 16.23 -8.24
CA LEU A 236 -15.41 14.76 -8.35
C LEU A 236 -16.34 14.31 -9.48
N GLU A 237 -17.52 14.91 -9.59
CA GLU A 237 -18.47 14.60 -10.67
C GLU A 237 -17.90 14.96 -12.05
N ASN A 238 -17.24 16.12 -12.17
CA ASN A 238 -16.57 16.53 -13.39
C ASN A 238 -15.45 15.56 -13.78
N LEU A 239 -14.68 15.06 -12.81
CA LEU A 239 -13.65 14.05 -13.07
C LEU A 239 -14.25 12.75 -13.61
N LYS A 240 -15.35 12.27 -13.02
CA LYS A 240 -16.09 11.08 -13.49
C LYS A 240 -16.60 11.27 -14.92
N HIS A 241 -17.23 12.42 -15.21
CA HIS A 241 -17.69 12.72 -16.56
C HIS A 241 -16.56 12.79 -17.58
N LYS A 242 -15.43 13.42 -17.24
CA LYS A 242 -14.22 13.46 -18.09
C LYS A 242 -13.69 12.05 -18.35
N PHE A 243 -13.60 11.21 -17.32
CA PHE A 243 -13.15 9.83 -17.47
C PHE A 243 -14.08 9.04 -18.39
N HIS A 244 -15.39 9.11 -18.17
CA HIS A 244 -16.39 8.46 -19.02
C HIS A 244 -16.30 8.93 -20.48
N ALA A 245 -16.13 10.22 -20.72
CA ALA A 245 -15.96 10.79 -22.05
C ALA A 245 -14.70 10.25 -22.75
N ILE A 246 -13.58 10.17 -22.04
CA ILE A 246 -12.33 9.61 -22.56
C ILE A 246 -12.52 8.13 -22.89
N THR A 247 -13.09 7.35 -21.98
CA THR A 247 -13.31 5.91 -22.16
C THR A 247 -14.20 5.61 -23.37
N LYS A 248 -15.33 6.32 -23.50
CA LYS A 248 -16.22 6.20 -24.67
C LYS A 248 -15.49 6.52 -25.97
N SER A 249 -14.55 7.45 -25.92
CA SER A 249 -13.80 7.90 -27.09
C SER A 249 -12.68 6.95 -27.47
N VAL A 250 -11.99 6.36 -26.49
CA VAL A 250 -11.08 5.24 -26.70
C VAL A 250 -11.81 4.05 -27.33
N SER A 251 -13.03 3.74 -26.87
CA SER A 251 -13.85 2.70 -27.49
C SER A 251 -14.22 3.02 -28.94
N ARG A 252 -14.45 4.30 -29.28
CA ARG A 252 -14.66 4.72 -30.67
C ARG A 252 -13.38 4.59 -31.48
N LEU A 253 -12.26 5.07 -30.97
CA LEU A 253 -10.95 4.98 -31.61
C LEU A 253 -10.63 3.53 -32.00
N LYS A 254 -10.92 2.56 -31.11
CA LYS A 254 -10.80 1.12 -31.42
C LYS A 254 -11.50 0.73 -32.72
N VAL A 255 -12.75 1.16 -32.91
CA VAL A 255 -13.53 0.85 -34.13
C VAL A 255 -12.82 1.41 -35.36
N TYR A 256 -12.36 2.65 -35.29
CA TYR A 256 -11.71 3.33 -36.41
C TYR A 256 -10.33 2.76 -36.76
N VAL A 257 -9.52 2.42 -35.76
CA VAL A 257 -8.18 1.81 -35.97
C VAL A 257 -8.27 0.38 -36.50
N SER A 258 -9.39 -0.31 -36.27
CA SER A 258 -9.61 -1.69 -36.71
C SER A 258 -10.24 -1.80 -38.11
N ASP A 259 -10.65 -0.69 -38.71
CA ASP A 259 -11.29 -0.66 -40.03
C ASP A 259 -10.35 0.00 -41.04
N GLU A 260 -9.93 -0.81 -42.01
CA GLU A 260 -8.94 -0.48 -43.05
C GLU A 260 -9.38 0.66 -43.97
N ASN A 261 -10.67 1.03 -43.96
CA ASN A 261 -11.19 2.12 -44.79
C ASN A 261 -11.08 3.51 -44.15
N ASN A 262 -10.62 3.60 -42.89
CA ASN A 262 -10.56 4.87 -42.18
C ASN A 262 -9.29 5.66 -42.47
N SER A 263 -9.44 6.98 -42.65
CA SER A 263 -8.29 7.84 -42.90
C SER A 263 -7.53 8.16 -41.60
N CYS A 264 -6.19 8.08 -41.67
CA CYS A 264 -5.28 8.49 -40.59
C CYS A 264 -5.58 9.92 -40.10
N HIS A 265 -5.97 10.82 -41.00
CA HIS A 265 -6.35 12.19 -40.64
C HIS A 265 -7.60 12.24 -39.72
N MET A 266 -8.61 11.40 -39.96
CA MET A 266 -9.80 11.35 -39.09
C MET A 266 -9.44 10.83 -37.69
N ILE A 267 -8.60 9.79 -37.63
CA ILE A 267 -8.10 9.22 -36.37
C ILE A 267 -7.28 10.26 -35.59
N SER A 268 -6.39 10.98 -36.27
CA SER A 268 -5.55 12.04 -35.69
C SER A 268 -6.38 13.20 -35.14
N LYS A 269 -7.44 13.62 -35.85
CA LYS A 269 -8.36 14.66 -35.39
C LYS A 269 -9.13 14.23 -34.15
N MET A 270 -9.51 12.96 -34.05
CA MET A 270 -10.11 12.41 -32.82
C MET A 270 -9.10 12.42 -31.67
N ALA A 271 -7.89 11.94 -31.90
CA ALA A 271 -6.84 11.90 -30.88
C ALA A 271 -6.51 13.31 -30.32
N ASP A 272 -6.50 14.34 -31.17
CA ASP A 272 -6.27 15.73 -30.76
C ASP A 272 -7.32 16.27 -29.76
N ALA A 273 -8.59 15.90 -29.95
CA ALA A 273 -9.66 16.29 -29.03
C ALA A 273 -9.44 15.77 -27.59
N PHE A 274 -8.66 14.68 -27.43
CA PHE A 274 -8.40 14.06 -26.14
C PHE A 274 -7.04 14.42 -25.55
N ALA A 275 -6.04 14.68 -26.41
CA ALA A 275 -4.67 15.00 -26.02
C ALA A 275 -4.57 16.20 -25.05
N ASN A 276 -5.54 17.12 -25.09
CA ASN A 276 -5.49 18.41 -24.37
C ASN A 276 -6.59 18.59 -23.33
N VAL A 277 -7.28 17.53 -22.89
CA VAL A 277 -8.33 17.67 -21.86
C VAL A 277 -7.69 18.08 -20.52
N PRO A 278 -8.04 19.24 -19.95
CA PRO A 278 -7.42 19.71 -18.72
C PRO A 278 -7.85 18.86 -17.50
N LEU A 279 -6.86 18.35 -16.76
CA LEU A 279 -7.06 17.72 -15.47
C LEU A 279 -6.98 18.77 -14.35
N GLU A 280 -7.99 18.82 -13.50
CA GLU A 280 -7.96 19.64 -12.29
C GLU A 280 -6.98 19.03 -11.29
N ALA A 281 -6.22 19.85 -10.56
CA ALA A 281 -5.28 19.37 -9.56
C ALA A 281 -6.00 18.63 -8.40
N PRO A 282 -5.31 17.71 -7.69
CA PRO A 282 -5.82 17.14 -6.45
C PRO A 282 -6.18 18.25 -5.45
N SER A 283 -7.34 18.13 -4.83
CA SER A 283 -7.91 19.17 -4.00
C SER A 283 -7.45 19.05 -2.56
N ARG A 284 -6.96 20.17 -2.00
CA ARG A 284 -6.68 20.30 -0.56
C ARG A 284 -7.90 20.83 0.21
N ILE A 285 -9.11 20.62 -0.32
CA ILE A 285 -10.35 21.18 0.26
C ILE A 285 -10.61 20.62 1.66
N ILE A 286 -10.31 19.35 1.94
CA ILE A 286 -10.49 18.74 3.27
C ILE A 286 -9.69 19.52 4.34
N ILE A 287 -8.44 19.89 4.05
CA ILE A 287 -7.62 20.71 4.96
C ILE A 287 -8.25 22.09 5.18
N GLN A 288 -8.78 22.70 4.12
CA GLN A 288 -9.43 24.01 4.21
C GLN A 288 -10.72 23.95 5.04
N ILE A 289 -11.55 22.94 4.78
CA ILE A 289 -12.77 22.64 5.55
C ILE A 289 -12.40 22.45 7.02
N GLY A 290 -11.40 21.63 7.33
CA GLY A 290 -10.94 21.39 8.70
C GLY A 290 -10.49 22.67 9.42
N LYS A 291 -9.75 23.55 8.74
CA LYS A 291 -9.34 24.86 9.31
C LYS A 291 -10.51 25.79 9.57
N LYS A 292 -11.48 25.85 8.65
CA LYS A 292 -12.68 26.70 8.79
C LYS A 292 -13.60 26.17 9.89
N LEU A 293 -13.75 24.86 10.00
CA LEU A 293 -14.46 24.19 11.09
C LEU A 293 -13.79 24.44 12.44
N ASP A 294 -12.47 24.34 12.55
CA ASP A 294 -11.77 24.68 13.80
C ASP A 294 -12.05 26.13 14.22
N GLY A 295 -12.05 27.07 13.27
CA GLY A 295 -12.47 28.45 13.51
C GLY A 295 -13.92 28.59 13.99
N LEU A 296 -14.84 27.81 13.41
CA LEU A 296 -16.24 27.77 13.79
C LEU A 296 -16.41 27.21 15.20
N LEU A 297 -15.77 26.07 15.50
CA LEU A 297 -15.82 25.42 16.80
C LEU A 297 -15.26 26.34 17.90
N LYS A 298 -14.14 27.03 17.65
CA LYS A 298 -13.55 28.00 18.59
C LYS A 298 -14.46 29.20 18.87
N SER A 299 -15.27 29.62 17.90
CA SER A 299 -16.24 30.70 18.07
C SER A 299 -17.47 30.26 18.87
N VAL A 300 -17.95 29.03 18.62
CA VAL A 300 -19.18 28.52 19.19
C VAL A 300 -18.97 27.95 20.60
N MET A 301 -17.94 27.12 20.81
CA MET A 301 -17.72 26.37 22.06
C MET A 301 -17.76 27.23 23.34
N PRO A 302 -17.11 28.42 23.42
CA PRO A 302 -17.11 29.22 24.65
C PRO A 302 -18.50 29.67 25.09
N ARG A 303 -19.42 29.90 24.14
CA ARG A 303 -20.79 30.32 24.42
C ARG A 303 -21.67 29.17 24.89
N ILE A 304 -21.39 27.97 24.39
CA ILE A 304 -22.19 26.77 24.69
C ILE A 304 -21.78 26.13 26.02
N LEU A 305 -20.49 26.15 26.35
CA LEU A 305 -19.99 25.80 27.68
C LEU A 305 -20.63 26.64 28.78
N ARG A 306 -20.97 27.91 28.49
CA ARG A 306 -21.68 28.80 29.41
C ARG A 306 -23.19 28.54 29.46
N SER A 307 -23.81 28.19 28.35
CA SER A 307 -25.28 28.01 28.27
C SER A 307 -25.78 26.64 28.73
N LYS A 308 -24.88 25.67 28.99
CA LYS A 308 -25.21 24.25 29.31
C LYS A 308 -26.14 23.58 28.29
N ASN A 309 -26.19 24.07 27.04
CA ASN A 309 -27.01 23.46 26.01
C ASN A 309 -26.40 22.11 25.59
N THR A 310 -26.96 21.02 26.14
CA THR A 310 -26.48 19.66 25.96
C THR A 310 -26.60 19.18 24.52
N ASP A 311 -27.62 19.62 23.80
CA ASP A 311 -27.92 19.17 22.44
C ASP A 311 -26.88 19.74 21.46
N VAL A 312 -26.57 21.03 21.57
CA VAL A 312 -25.54 21.62 20.72
C VAL A 312 -24.15 21.09 21.10
N ASN A 313 -23.91 20.84 22.39
CA ASN A 313 -22.66 20.22 22.82
C ASN A 313 -22.49 18.81 22.24
N ASP A 314 -23.55 18.00 22.21
CA ASP A 314 -23.55 16.67 21.57
C ASP A 314 -23.29 16.75 20.07
N ILE A 315 -23.92 17.70 19.36
CA ILE A 315 -23.67 17.93 17.92
C ILE A 315 -22.21 18.36 17.68
N LEU A 316 -21.67 19.26 18.50
CA LEU A 316 -20.27 19.70 18.40
C LEU A 316 -19.31 18.54 18.66
N TRP A 317 -19.62 17.68 19.63
CA TRP A 317 -18.84 16.47 19.90
C TRP A 317 -18.91 15.50 18.74
N LYS A 318 -20.10 15.26 18.15
CA LYS A 318 -20.27 14.42 16.96
C LYS A 318 -19.48 14.95 15.77
N ILE A 319 -19.54 16.25 15.49
CA ILE A 319 -18.75 16.87 14.40
C ILE A 319 -17.25 16.76 14.69
N THR A 320 -16.83 17.03 15.92
CA THR A 320 -15.42 16.94 16.31
C THR A 320 -14.92 15.50 16.25
N ALA A 321 -15.75 14.54 16.66
CA ALA A 321 -15.45 13.12 16.58
C ALA A 321 -15.35 12.69 15.12
N PHE A 322 -16.34 13.04 14.31
CA PHE A 322 -16.33 12.78 12.88
C PHE A 322 -15.07 13.36 12.22
N LEU A 323 -14.72 14.63 12.46
CA LEU A 323 -13.53 15.23 11.84
C LEU A 323 -12.20 14.65 12.34
N LYS A 324 -12.09 14.29 13.62
CA LYS A 324 -10.83 13.80 14.19
C LYS A 324 -10.62 12.30 13.99
N PHE A 325 -11.70 11.53 13.89
CA PHE A 325 -11.66 10.08 13.91
C PHE A 325 -12.31 9.44 12.68
N GLU A 326 -13.06 10.20 11.87
CA GLU A 326 -13.82 9.69 10.73
C GLU A 326 -13.46 10.33 9.37
N MET A 327 -13.25 11.64 9.29
CA MET A 327 -13.04 12.37 8.04
C MET A 327 -11.58 12.78 7.86
N GLY A 328 -10.88 12.16 6.90
CA GLY A 328 -9.52 12.56 6.49
C GLY A 328 -8.44 12.45 7.59
N SER A 329 -8.68 11.65 8.63
CA SER A 329 -7.73 11.40 9.72
C SER A 329 -7.24 9.95 9.66
N VAL A 330 -6.02 9.67 10.13
CA VAL A 330 -5.54 8.30 10.40
C VAL A 330 -5.14 8.13 11.86
N LYS A 331 -5.93 8.76 12.74
CA LYS A 331 -5.64 8.89 14.17
C LYS A 331 -5.29 7.56 14.85
N TRP A 332 -5.87 6.45 14.42
CA TRP A 332 -5.61 5.16 15.03
C TRP A 332 -4.26 4.60 14.62
N ILE A 333 -3.84 4.78 13.36
CA ILE A 333 -2.46 4.53 12.94
C ILE A 333 -1.49 5.43 13.73
N GLU A 334 -1.86 6.68 14.03
CA GLU A 334 -1.06 7.58 14.89
C GLU A 334 -0.90 7.03 16.31
N GLU A 335 -2.00 6.61 16.94
CA GLU A 335 -2.01 6.01 18.26
C GLU A 335 -1.24 4.68 18.30
N PHE A 336 -1.30 3.88 17.22
CA PHE A 336 -0.53 2.64 17.07
C PHE A 336 0.96 2.94 17.17
N ARG A 337 1.39 3.91 16.37
CA ARG A 337 2.77 4.38 16.34
C ARG A 337 3.20 4.89 17.70
N ASP A 338 2.39 5.69 18.39
CA ASP A 338 2.76 6.19 19.73
C ASP A 338 2.90 5.07 20.76
N MET A 339 2.07 4.04 20.65
CA MET A 339 2.20 2.84 21.47
C MET A 339 3.49 2.08 21.15
N MET A 340 3.81 1.87 19.86
CA MET A 340 5.06 1.26 19.42
C MET A 340 6.29 2.04 19.93
N CYS A 341 6.30 3.36 19.73
CA CYS A 341 7.41 4.24 20.11
C CYS A 341 7.60 4.34 21.63
N ARG A 342 6.52 4.42 22.42
CA ARG A 342 6.59 4.43 23.89
C ARG A 342 7.20 3.14 24.43
N ASN A 343 6.84 2.01 23.84
CA ASN A 343 7.35 0.71 24.26
C ASN A 343 8.80 0.47 23.79
N ALA A 344 9.20 1.02 22.65
CA ALA A 344 10.60 0.97 22.17
C ALA A 344 11.53 1.72 23.13
N LYS A 345 11.12 2.91 23.61
CA LYS A 345 11.86 3.69 24.61
C LYS A 345 12.02 2.97 25.95
N LYS A 346 11.02 2.17 26.37
CA LYS A 346 11.12 1.32 27.57
C LYS A 346 12.18 0.21 27.41
N ARG A 347 12.36 -0.33 26.21
CA ARG A 347 13.33 -1.38 25.90
C ARG A 347 14.79 -0.92 25.84
N VAL A 348 15.07 0.31 25.41
CA VAL A 348 16.45 0.86 25.44
C VAL A 348 17.03 0.83 26.86
N ARG A 349 16.16 0.90 27.89
CA ARG A 349 16.55 0.77 29.31
C ARG A 349 16.75 -0.69 29.77
N HIS A 350 16.28 -1.69 29.02
CA HIS A 350 16.36 -3.13 29.34
C HIS A 350 17.16 -3.91 28.27
N ARG A 351 18.25 -3.33 27.77
CA ARG A 351 19.01 -3.80 26.59
C ARG A 351 19.74 -5.15 26.73
N LYS A 352 19.49 -5.91 27.79
CA LYS A 352 19.88 -7.33 27.87
C LYS A 352 18.64 -8.16 27.57
N LEU A 353 18.36 -8.41 26.28
CA LEU A 353 17.44 -9.47 25.89
C LEU A 353 18.00 -10.79 26.47
N SER A 354 17.28 -11.42 27.40
CA SER A 354 17.59 -12.78 27.81
C SER A 354 17.29 -13.75 26.66
N HIS A 355 18.12 -14.79 26.54
CA HIS A 355 17.96 -15.87 25.56
C HIS A 355 16.55 -16.49 25.62
N ASP A 356 16.03 -16.68 26.84
CA ASP A 356 14.70 -17.21 27.14
C ASP A 356 13.54 -16.42 26.50
N LEU A 357 13.67 -15.09 26.36
CA LEU A 357 12.61 -14.26 25.78
C LEU A 357 12.53 -14.43 24.26
N SER A 358 13.67 -14.63 23.59
CA SER A 358 13.73 -14.88 22.14
C SER A 358 13.27 -16.29 21.80
N GLU A 359 13.56 -17.28 22.66
CA GLU A 359 13.11 -18.65 22.47
C GLU A 359 11.59 -18.79 22.62
N ASN A 360 11.01 -18.22 23.68
CA ASN A 360 9.56 -18.20 23.87
C ASN A 360 8.83 -17.51 22.70
N LEU A 361 9.41 -16.43 22.18
CA LEU A 361 8.84 -15.68 21.07
C LEU A 361 8.91 -16.46 19.74
N LEU A 362 10.03 -17.14 19.46
CA LEU A 362 10.15 -18.02 18.30
C LEU A 362 9.12 -19.15 18.37
N THR A 363 9.03 -19.85 19.51
CA THR A 363 8.06 -20.94 19.73
C THR A 363 6.63 -20.45 19.51
N THR A 364 6.30 -19.25 20.00
CA THR A 364 4.99 -18.63 19.79
C THR A 364 4.72 -18.38 18.31
N LYS A 365 5.67 -17.76 17.58
CA LYS A 365 5.50 -17.45 16.15
C LYS A 365 5.43 -18.70 15.28
N LEU A 366 6.19 -19.74 15.59
CA LEU A 366 6.10 -21.04 14.91
C LEU A 366 4.77 -21.75 15.19
N SER A 367 4.27 -21.68 16.42
CA SER A 367 2.94 -22.20 16.75
C SER A 367 1.85 -21.48 15.96
N GLN A 368 1.95 -20.15 15.83
CA GLN A 368 1.02 -19.36 15.00
C GLN A 368 1.12 -19.74 13.52
N LEU A 369 2.33 -19.98 13.00
CA LEU A 369 2.54 -20.44 11.63
C LEU A 369 1.91 -21.82 11.40
N LYS A 370 2.08 -22.74 12.35
CA LYS A 370 1.46 -24.06 12.30
C LYS A 370 -0.07 -23.97 12.35
N GLU A 371 -0.61 -23.11 13.20
CA GLU A 371 -2.06 -22.89 13.33
C GLU A 371 -2.64 -22.26 12.05
N ALA A 372 -1.96 -21.27 11.46
CA ALA A 372 -2.41 -20.64 10.21
C ALA A 372 -2.46 -21.63 9.03
N LEU A 373 -1.53 -22.58 8.99
CA LEU A 373 -1.43 -23.60 7.94
C LEU A 373 -2.11 -24.92 8.32
N ILE A 374 -2.87 -24.99 9.42
CA ILE A 374 -3.43 -26.25 9.95
C ILE A 374 -4.47 -26.89 9.04
N HIS A 375 -5.15 -26.07 8.23
CA HIS A 375 -6.15 -26.52 7.26
C HIS A 375 -5.54 -26.95 5.92
N LEU A 376 -4.27 -26.62 5.69
CA LEU A 376 -3.50 -27.23 4.61
C LEU A 376 -3.00 -28.56 5.18
N ASP A 377 -3.35 -29.67 4.53
CA ASP A 377 -3.03 -30.99 5.06
C ASP A 377 -1.56 -31.28 4.79
N LEU A 378 -0.70 -30.67 5.63
CA LEU A 378 0.76 -30.70 5.52
C LEU A 378 1.35 -32.12 5.59
N LYS A 379 0.52 -33.15 5.82
CA LYS A 379 0.91 -34.56 5.93
C LYS A 379 0.19 -35.48 4.94
N ASP A 380 -1.10 -35.27 4.65
CA ASP A 380 -1.90 -36.24 3.88
C ASP A 380 -2.46 -35.71 2.53
N GLY A 381 -2.28 -34.43 2.19
CA GLY A 381 -2.62 -33.86 0.86
C GLY A 381 -1.49 -34.03 -0.17
N THR A 382 -1.81 -34.03 -1.47
CA THR A 382 -0.76 -33.90 -2.49
C THR A 382 -0.15 -32.49 -2.39
N ALA A 383 1.18 -32.37 -2.52
CA ALA A 383 1.88 -31.08 -2.39
C ALA A 383 1.37 -29.99 -3.36
N GLU A 384 0.72 -30.41 -4.45
CA GLU A 384 0.14 -29.57 -5.49
C GLU A 384 -1.24 -28.99 -5.09
N GLU A 385 -2.10 -29.77 -4.42
CA GLU A 385 -3.40 -29.31 -3.92
C GLU A 385 -3.24 -28.33 -2.75
N ASP A 386 -2.30 -28.63 -1.85
CA ASP A 386 -1.90 -27.73 -0.76
C ASP A 386 -1.41 -26.38 -1.30
N PHE A 387 -0.53 -26.43 -2.31
CA PHE A 387 0.02 -25.22 -2.91
C PHE A 387 -1.05 -24.43 -3.65
N SER A 388 -1.90 -25.07 -4.43
CA SER A 388 -3.01 -24.41 -5.15
C SER A 388 -3.97 -23.71 -4.17
N SER A 389 -4.25 -24.35 -3.03
CA SER A 389 -5.07 -23.78 -1.95
C SER A 389 -4.38 -22.58 -1.28
N PHE A 390 -3.06 -22.65 -1.10
CA PHE A 390 -2.26 -21.54 -0.58
C PHE A 390 -2.18 -20.37 -1.59
N GLU A 391 -1.92 -20.65 -2.87
CA GLU A 391 -1.76 -19.68 -3.96
C GLU A 391 -3.06 -18.92 -4.24
N SER A 392 -4.21 -19.57 -4.09
CA SER A 392 -5.52 -18.91 -4.21
C SER A 392 -5.93 -18.12 -2.96
N ASN A 393 -5.37 -18.41 -1.78
CA ASN A 393 -5.73 -17.74 -0.54
C ASN A 393 -4.76 -16.59 -0.18
N ARG A 394 -5.07 -15.39 -0.68
CA ARG A 394 -4.26 -14.18 -0.46
C ARG A 394 -4.19 -13.73 1.01
N VAL A 395 -5.24 -13.98 1.81
CA VAL A 395 -5.23 -13.68 3.25
C VAL A 395 -4.21 -14.56 3.96
N LEU A 396 -4.22 -15.87 3.66
CA LEU A 396 -3.28 -16.83 4.21
C LEU A 396 -1.84 -16.51 3.79
N GLN A 397 -1.62 -16.11 2.53
CA GLN A 397 -0.31 -15.62 2.06
C GLN A 397 0.17 -14.43 2.90
N ALA A 398 -0.63 -13.39 3.04
CA ALA A 398 -0.24 -12.18 3.79
C ALA A 398 0.09 -12.48 5.27
N VAL A 399 -0.69 -13.35 5.91
CA VAL A 399 -0.41 -13.80 7.29
C VAL A 399 0.89 -14.59 7.34
N THR A 400 1.11 -15.49 6.38
CA THR A 400 2.32 -16.32 6.29
C THR A 400 3.56 -15.47 6.04
N GLU A 401 3.49 -14.48 5.15
CA GLU A 401 4.56 -13.50 4.90
C GLU A 401 4.97 -12.80 6.20
N MET A 402 3.99 -12.35 6.99
CA MET A 402 4.24 -11.66 8.26
C MET A 402 4.92 -12.57 9.28
N LEU A 403 4.47 -13.82 9.39
CA LEU A 403 5.03 -14.80 10.31
C LEU A 403 6.44 -15.24 9.90
N VAL A 404 6.67 -15.49 8.61
CA VAL A 404 7.98 -15.82 8.06
C VAL A 404 8.95 -14.66 8.27
N LEU A 405 8.53 -13.42 8.01
CA LEU A 405 9.32 -12.22 8.29
C LEU A 405 9.72 -12.14 9.77
N ASP A 406 8.79 -12.37 10.68
CA ASP A 406 9.06 -12.36 12.13
C ASP A 406 10.03 -13.45 12.54
N ILE A 407 9.78 -14.70 12.10
CA ILE A 407 10.63 -15.83 12.42
C ILE A 407 12.05 -15.58 11.93
N LEU A 408 12.23 -15.21 10.66
CA LEU A 408 13.53 -14.92 10.08
C LEU A 408 14.24 -13.75 10.80
N GLY A 409 13.49 -12.73 11.20
CA GLY A 409 14.03 -11.63 12.03
C GLY A 409 14.60 -12.13 13.36
N ILE A 410 13.87 -13.00 14.07
CA ILE A 410 14.33 -13.60 15.34
C ILE A 410 15.57 -14.48 15.12
N LEU A 411 15.65 -15.17 13.99
CA LEU A 411 16.81 -16.01 13.64
C LEU A 411 18.05 -15.18 13.32
N GLU A 412 17.89 -14.05 12.62
CA GLU A 412 19.01 -13.15 12.28
C GLU A 412 19.69 -12.56 13.53
N SER A 413 18.94 -12.33 14.60
CA SER A 413 19.45 -11.66 15.81
C SER A 413 19.96 -12.60 16.89
N SER A 414 19.55 -13.87 16.85
CA SER A 414 19.97 -14.85 17.82
C SER A 414 21.42 -15.26 17.57
N ARG A 415 22.34 -14.85 18.46
CA ARG A 415 23.77 -15.24 18.41
C ARG A 415 24.01 -16.74 18.41
N SER A 416 23.02 -17.51 18.87
CA SER A 416 23.09 -18.96 18.93
C SER A 416 22.48 -19.66 17.72
N ARG A 417 21.72 -18.97 16.85
CA ARG A 417 21.01 -19.62 15.73
C ARG A 417 21.69 -19.27 14.41
N ASN A 418 21.71 -20.21 13.47
CA ASN A 418 22.31 -20.01 12.16
C ASN A 418 21.36 -19.19 11.26
N PRO A 419 21.67 -17.92 10.93
CA PRO A 419 20.80 -17.10 10.08
C PRO A 419 20.79 -17.56 8.62
N PHE A 420 21.77 -18.38 8.24
CA PHE A 420 21.90 -19.03 6.93
C PHE A 420 21.29 -20.43 6.93
N PHE A 421 20.56 -20.82 7.98
CA PHE A 421 19.99 -22.18 8.10
C PHE A 421 19.10 -22.56 6.91
N LEU A 422 18.39 -21.58 6.35
CA LEU A 422 17.52 -21.80 5.19
C LEU A 422 18.20 -21.45 3.86
N ASP A 423 19.42 -20.89 3.88
CA ASP A 423 20.14 -20.56 2.65
C ASP A 423 20.49 -21.88 1.95
N SER A 424 19.73 -22.23 0.90
CA SER A 424 19.90 -23.47 0.16
C SER A 424 20.85 -23.26 -1.01
N ASP A 425 21.39 -24.38 -1.54
CA ASP A 425 22.23 -24.39 -2.74
C ASP A 425 21.43 -24.11 -4.05
N LEU A 426 20.11 -23.94 -3.95
CA LEU A 426 19.20 -23.66 -5.06
C LEU A 426 18.97 -22.15 -5.22
N PRO A 427 18.56 -21.65 -6.41
CA PRO A 427 18.15 -20.25 -6.62
C PRO A 427 16.77 -19.97 -6.00
N LEU A 428 16.55 -20.41 -4.76
CA LEU A 428 15.37 -20.12 -3.97
C LEU A 428 15.63 -18.91 -3.09
N LEU A 429 14.59 -18.12 -2.89
CA LEU A 429 14.64 -17.00 -1.97
C LEU A 429 14.41 -17.51 -0.57
N THR A 430 15.48 -17.58 0.20
CA THR A 430 15.42 -18.07 1.57
C THR A 430 16.22 -17.17 2.51
N GLY A 431 16.14 -17.49 3.82
CA GLY A 431 16.91 -16.85 4.88
C GLY A 431 16.91 -15.32 4.82
N ARG A 432 18.11 -14.71 4.78
CA ARG A 432 18.26 -13.26 4.83
C ARG A 432 17.69 -12.56 3.59
N ASN A 433 17.83 -13.18 2.42
CA ASN A 433 17.33 -12.62 1.17
C ASN A 433 15.79 -12.60 1.16
N LEU A 434 15.16 -13.69 1.62
CA LEU A 434 13.71 -13.72 1.80
C LEU A 434 13.23 -12.70 2.83
N ARG A 435 13.90 -12.63 3.98
CA ARG A 435 13.56 -11.63 5.01
C ARG A 435 13.62 -10.21 4.46
N ASN A 436 14.67 -9.87 3.72
CA ASN A 436 14.83 -8.54 3.12
C ASN A 436 13.81 -8.28 2.01
N HIS A 437 13.47 -9.28 1.21
CA HIS A 437 12.42 -9.18 0.22
C HIS A 437 11.04 -9.01 0.87
N LEU A 438 10.70 -9.75 1.92
CA LEU A 438 9.44 -9.56 2.65
C LEU A 438 9.38 -8.18 3.33
N ALA A 439 10.51 -7.70 3.87
CA ALA A 439 10.58 -6.42 4.56
C ALA A 439 10.59 -5.19 3.64
N HIS A 440 11.14 -5.31 2.42
CA HIS A 440 11.44 -4.16 1.55
C HIS A 440 11.03 -4.34 0.09
N GLU A 441 10.59 -5.53 -0.29
CA GLU A 441 10.17 -5.90 -1.63
C GLU A 441 11.22 -5.54 -2.69
N ASN A 442 12.35 -6.27 -2.64
CA ASN A 442 13.46 -6.08 -3.55
C ASN A 442 13.05 -6.46 -4.97
N ILE A 443 13.00 -5.46 -5.86
CA ILE A 443 12.55 -5.60 -7.26
C ILE A 443 13.44 -6.55 -8.07
N LEU A 444 14.76 -6.55 -7.85
CA LEU A 444 15.66 -7.47 -8.56
C LEU A 444 15.33 -8.92 -8.20
N ILE A 445 15.09 -9.16 -6.92
CA ILE A 445 14.67 -10.48 -6.43
C ILE A 445 13.28 -10.83 -6.94
N HIS A 446 12.35 -9.87 -6.97
CA HIS A 446 10.99 -10.08 -7.46
C HIS A 446 10.97 -10.46 -8.96
N VAL A 447 11.83 -9.86 -9.78
CA VAL A 447 11.90 -10.16 -11.22
C VAL A 447 12.59 -11.49 -11.50
N CYS A 448 13.58 -11.87 -10.67
CA CYS A 448 14.32 -13.11 -10.85
C CYS A 448 13.58 -14.37 -10.37
N LEU A 449 12.41 -14.25 -9.74
CA LEU A 449 11.71 -15.37 -9.10
C LEU A 449 10.26 -15.42 -9.60
N GLU A 450 9.96 -16.42 -10.43
CA GLU A 450 8.69 -16.52 -11.16
C GLU A 450 7.46 -16.86 -10.30
N ASN A 451 7.60 -17.16 -8.99
CA ASN A 451 6.44 -17.37 -8.12
C ASN A 451 6.75 -17.07 -6.64
N SER A 452 6.39 -15.87 -6.16
CA SER A 452 6.62 -15.46 -4.78
C SER A 452 5.81 -16.28 -3.76
N ALA A 453 4.60 -16.73 -4.12
CA ALA A 453 3.77 -17.57 -3.26
C ALA A 453 4.41 -18.95 -3.01
N ALA A 454 4.96 -19.59 -4.06
CA ALA A 454 5.66 -20.86 -3.93
C ALA A 454 6.88 -20.75 -3.00
N GLN A 455 7.66 -19.67 -3.14
CA GLN A 455 8.81 -19.40 -2.28
C GLN A 455 8.40 -19.28 -0.81
N ILE A 456 7.35 -18.50 -0.53
CA ILE A 456 6.83 -18.29 0.83
C ILE A 456 6.33 -19.63 1.41
N PHE A 457 5.57 -20.39 0.62
CA PHE A 457 4.98 -21.66 1.03
C PHE A 457 6.07 -22.69 1.39
N VAL A 458 7.05 -22.88 0.51
CA VAL A 458 8.16 -23.81 0.73
C VAL A 458 8.98 -23.41 1.96
N ASN A 459 9.30 -22.11 2.12
CA ASN A 459 10.02 -21.63 3.30
C ASN A 459 9.22 -21.84 4.59
N ALA A 460 7.91 -21.62 4.57
CA ALA A 460 7.04 -21.87 5.71
C ALA A 460 7.02 -23.36 6.10
N LYS A 461 6.91 -24.28 5.12
CA LYS A 461 6.98 -25.73 5.37
C LYS A 461 8.34 -26.12 5.93
N ASN A 462 9.43 -25.59 5.38
CA ASN A 462 10.79 -25.87 5.86
C ASN A 462 11.00 -25.39 7.30
N LEU A 463 10.52 -24.19 7.65
CA LEU A 463 10.56 -23.67 9.02
C LEU A 463 9.81 -24.58 10.01
N LEU A 464 8.62 -25.07 9.63
CA LEU A 464 7.85 -25.97 10.48
C LEU A 464 8.52 -27.35 10.62
N ASN A 465 9.03 -27.92 9.53
CA ASN A 465 9.68 -29.23 9.54
C ASN A 465 10.99 -29.23 10.35
N ALA A 466 11.78 -28.16 10.21
CA ALA A 466 13.05 -28.01 10.93
C ALA A 466 12.89 -27.91 12.45
N VAL A 467 11.74 -27.44 12.95
CA VAL A 467 11.50 -27.25 14.38
C VAL A 467 10.64 -28.35 15.00
N LEU A 468 9.74 -28.98 14.22
CA LEU A 468 8.90 -30.10 14.69
C LEU A 468 9.63 -31.44 14.72
N SER A 469 10.67 -31.62 13.88
CA SER A 469 11.61 -32.72 14.06
C SER A 469 12.44 -32.41 15.31
N MET A 470 12.39 -33.26 16.34
CA MET A 470 12.98 -33.07 17.69
C MET A 470 14.52 -32.85 17.74
N ASN A 471 15.15 -32.44 16.64
CA ASN A 471 16.56 -32.09 16.51
C ASN A 471 16.78 -30.57 16.56
N ASN A 472 16.26 -29.89 17.59
CA ASN A 472 16.67 -28.51 17.94
C ASN A 472 18.21 -28.31 17.91
N LYS A 473 19.00 -29.38 17.96
CA LYS A 473 20.47 -29.41 17.85
C LYS A 473 21.05 -28.81 16.55
N GLU A 474 20.32 -28.69 15.44
CA GLU A 474 20.91 -28.21 14.17
C GLU A 474 20.69 -26.72 13.87
N MET A 475 19.55 -26.11 14.23
CA MET A 475 19.36 -24.66 14.08
C MET A 475 20.38 -23.84 14.90
N TYR A 476 20.93 -24.42 15.97
CA TYR A 476 21.94 -23.79 16.81
C TYR A 476 23.39 -24.00 16.34
N LYS A 477 23.63 -24.86 15.33
CA LYS A 477 24.97 -25.05 14.77
C LYS A 477 25.20 -24.02 13.67
N VAL A 478 26.20 -23.17 13.87
CA VAL A 478 26.78 -22.36 12.79
C VAL A 478 27.37 -23.32 11.76
N ILE A 479 26.63 -23.59 10.70
CA ILE A 479 27.18 -24.31 9.54
C ILE A 479 28.00 -23.28 8.80
N LYS A 480 29.33 -23.43 8.85
CA LYS A 480 30.24 -22.61 8.04
C LYS A 480 29.85 -22.88 6.57
N CYS A 481 29.48 -21.85 5.82
CA CYS A 481 29.14 -21.98 4.41
C CYS A 481 30.35 -22.60 3.68
N ASP A 482 30.23 -23.87 3.32
CA ASP A 482 31.26 -24.61 2.61
C ASP A 482 31.08 -24.32 1.12
N TYR A 483 31.73 -23.27 0.65
CA TYR A 483 31.63 -22.79 -0.72
C TYR A 483 32.02 -23.87 -1.75
N ILE A 484 32.81 -24.89 -1.35
CA ILE A 484 33.19 -26.01 -2.21
C ILE A 484 32.01 -26.95 -2.38
N LYS A 485 31.29 -27.25 -1.29
CA LYS A 485 30.09 -28.07 -1.33
C LYS A 485 28.96 -27.38 -2.11
N LEU A 486 28.77 -26.07 -1.89
CA LEU A 486 27.82 -25.23 -2.64
C LEU A 486 28.15 -25.23 -4.14
N GLY A 487 29.41 -25.00 -4.50
CA GLY A 487 29.85 -25.03 -5.91
C GLY A 487 29.59 -26.40 -6.56
N SER A 488 29.81 -27.49 -5.82
CA SER A 488 29.58 -28.85 -6.31
C SER A 488 28.09 -29.15 -6.49
N SER A 489 27.21 -28.65 -5.62
CA SER A 489 25.76 -28.81 -5.74
C SER A 489 25.20 -28.05 -6.94
N ILE A 490 25.62 -26.79 -7.12
CA ILE A 490 25.20 -25.97 -8.27
C ILE A 490 25.64 -26.61 -9.59
N GLU A 491 26.86 -27.14 -9.66
CA GLU A 491 27.34 -27.81 -10.87
C GLU A 491 26.57 -29.10 -11.17
N TYR A 492 26.16 -29.83 -10.13
CA TYR A 492 25.31 -31.01 -10.24
C TYR A 492 23.90 -30.66 -10.74
N ASP A 493 23.26 -29.64 -10.18
CA ASP A 493 21.93 -29.18 -10.58
C ASP A 493 21.93 -28.63 -12.02
N LEU A 494 22.98 -27.89 -12.40
CA LEU A 494 23.18 -27.43 -13.78
C LEU A 494 23.32 -28.59 -14.77
N ARG A 495 23.97 -29.69 -14.37
CA ARG A 495 24.03 -30.90 -15.20
C ARG A 495 22.65 -31.55 -15.36
N ILE A 496 21.84 -31.61 -14.30
CA ILE A 496 20.47 -32.14 -14.38
C ILE A 496 19.63 -31.30 -15.36
N ILE A 497 19.66 -29.97 -15.23
CA ILE A 497 18.92 -29.06 -16.11
C ILE A 497 19.39 -29.20 -17.56
N ASN A 498 20.70 -29.27 -17.80
CA ASN A 498 21.24 -29.48 -19.14
C ASN A 498 20.85 -30.84 -19.74
N ASN A 499 20.72 -31.87 -18.91
CA ASN A 499 20.28 -33.19 -19.36
C ASN A 499 18.77 -33.25 -19.63
N GLN A 500 17.97 -32.40 -18.98
CA GLN A 500 16.53 -32.26 -19.26
C GLN A 500 16.21 -31.38 -20.48
N ARG A 501 17.19 -30.60 -20.97
CA ARG A 501 17.09 -29.81 -22.21
C ARG A 501 17.53 -30.56 -23.47
N LYS A 502 18.03 -31.78 -23.33
CA LYS A 502 18.27 -32.74 -24.41
C LYS A 502 17.09 -33.69 -24.49
#